data_AF-A0A2W0BLP1-F1
#
_entry.id   AF-A0A2W0BLP1-F1
#
_cell.length_a   1.000
_cell.length_b   1.000
_cell.length_c   1.000
_cell.angle_alpha   90.00
_cell.angle_beta   90.00
_cell.angle_gamma   90.00
#
_symmetry.space_group_name_H-M   'P 1'
#
loop_
_entity.id
_entity.type
_entity.pdbx_description
1 polymer ?
#
loop_
_entity_poly.entity_id
_entity_poly.type
_entity_poly.pdbx_seq_one_letter_code
_entity_poly.pdbx_strand_id
1 'polypeptide(L)'
;MDHLAKRKMLRRLVGALLLVLVCGYAALLFSVNRAMHRSPEEFGRFMTKMPTAIFLIAPFETMWTHARAGHLNVGDTAPDFTLATLDKNAHVSLASVRNDKPVVLVFGSYT
;
A
#
# COMPACT_ATOMS: atom_id res chain seq x y z
N MET A 1 13.27 40.60 -32.19
CA MET A 1 12.43 39.49 -31.69
C MET A 1 12.38 39.57 -30.16
N ASP A 2 11.27 40.05 -29.63
CA ASP A 2 11.14 40.57 -28.26
C ASP A 2 11.46 39.58 -27.15
N HIS A 3 12.34 40.00 -26.23
CA HIS A 3 12.68 39.28 -25.00
C HIS A 3 11.43 38.95 -24.14
N LEU A 4 10.37 39.74 -24.26
CA LEU A 4 9.10 39.53 -23.56
C LEU A 4 8.33 38.31 -24.08
N ALA A 5 8.31 38.09 -25.40
CA ALA A 5 7.66 36.94 -26.03
C ALA A 5 8.40 35.64 -25.71
N LYS A 6 9.74 35.66 -25.70
CA LYS A 6 10.59 34.52 -25.28
C LYS A 6 10.33 34.14 -23.82
N ARG A 7 10.22 35.10 -22.90
CA ARG A 7 9.91 34.84 -21.48
C ARG A 7 8.51 34.23 -21.28
N LYS A 8 7.50 34.72 -22.01
CA LYS A 8 6.13 34.14 -21.98
C LYS A 8 6.12 32.70 -22.50
N MET A 9 6.81 32.44 -23.61
CA MET A 9 6.93 31.09 -24.17
C MET A 9 7.66 30.14 -23.22
N LEU A 10 8.78 30.57 -22.63
CA LEU A 10 9.52 29.78 -21.65
C LEU A 10 8.66 29.41 -20.44
N ARG A 11 7.89 30.37 -19.89
CA ARG A 11 6.97 30.10 -18.77
C ARG A 11 5.91 29.06 -19.12
N ARG A 12 5.36 29.09 -20.34
CA ARG A 12 4.40 28.08 -20.80
C ARG A 12 5.04 26.70 -20.93
N LEU A 13 6.26 26.62 -21.46
CA LEU A 13 6.98 25.35 -21.59
C LEU A 13 7.34 24.77 -20.23
N VAL A 14 7.82 25.59 -19.29
CA VAL A 14 8.09 25.16 -17.91
C VAL A 14 6.80 24.71 -17.22
N GLY A 15 5.71 25.46 -17.38
CA GLY A 15 4.40 25.07 -16.85
C GLY A 15 3.90 23.74 -17.42
N ALA A 16 4.04 23.53 -18.74
CA ALA A 16 3.67 22.28 -19.38
C ALA A 16 4.56 21.11 -18.91
N LEU A 17 5.87 21.33 -18.77
CA LEU A 17 6.79 20.32 -18.25
C LEU A 17 6.45 19.93 -16.81
N LEU A 18 6.22 20.92 -15.94
CA LEU A 18 5.81 20.67 -14.56
C LEU A 18 4.48 19.91 -14.50
N LEU A 19 3.52 20.26 -15.35
CA LEU A 19 2.25 19.55 -15.43
C LEU A 19 2.46 18.08 -15.82
N VAL A 20 3.27 17.81 -16.84
CA VAL A 20 3.59 16.43 -17.27
C VAL A 20 4.26 15.65 -16.14
N LEU A 21 5.20 16.26 -15.41
CA LEU A 21 5.86 15.62 -14.28
C LEU A 21 4.88 15.31 -13.14
N VAL A 22 4.02 16.25 -12.78
CA VAL A 22 3.01 16.05 -11.72
C VAL A 22 2.01 14.97 -12.13
N CYS A 23 1.49 15.02 -13.36
CA CYS A 23 0.56 14.01 -13.85
C CYS A 23 1.22 12.62 -13.95
N GLY A 24 2.48 12.56 -14.40
CA GLY A 24 3.24 11.32 -14.46
C GLY A 24 3.48 10.72 -13.07
N TYR A 25 3.84 11.55 -12.10
CA TYR A 25 4.02 11.13 -10.72
C TYR A 25 2.70 10.66 -10.09
N ALA A 26 1.60 11.39 -10.29
CA ALA A 26 0.28 10.99 -9.82
C ALA A 26 -0.17 9.66 -10.45
N ALA A 27 0.08 9.45 -11.75
CA ALA A 27 -0.22 8.19 -12.43
C ALA A 27 0.61 7.03 -11.88
N LEU A 28 1.89 7.27 -11.58
CA LEU A 28 2.76 6.30 -10.93
C LEU A 28 2.21 5.91 -9.56
N LEU A 29 1.94 6.88 -8.68
CA LEU A 29 1.38 6.64 -7.35
C LEU A 29 0.03 5.92 -7.43
N PHE A 30 -0.83 6.31 -8.35
CA PHE A 30 -2.10 5.65 -8.58
C PHE A 30 -1.92 4.18 -8.98
N SER A 31 -0.98 3.88 -9.87
CA SER A 31 -0.69 2.50 -10.29
C SER A 31 -0.18 1.63 -9.14
N VAL A 32 0.72 2.18 -8.31
CA VAL A 32 1.25 1.51 -7.11
C VAL A 32 0.15 1.28 -6.10
N ASN A 33 -0.66 2.31 -5.81
CA ASN A 33 -1.80 2.21 -4.89
C ASN A 33 -2.78 1.12 -5.33
N ARG A 34 -3.11 1.05 -6.62
CA ARG A 34 -3.99 0.02 -7.16
C ARG A 34 -3.39 -1.39 -7.01
N ALA A 35 -2.07 -1.52 -7.12
CA ALA A 35 -1.40 -2.80 -6.88
C ALA A 35 -1.42 -3.19 -5.40
N MET A 36 -1.31 -2.24 -4.47
CA MET A 36 -1.33 -2.50 -3.03
C MET A 36 -2.64 -3.09 -2.52
N HIS A 37 -3.78 -2.79 -3.16
CA HIS A 37 -5.10 -3.33 -2.82
C HIS A 37 -5.32 -4.77 -3.34
N ARG A 38 -4.41 -5.32 -4.14
CA ARG A 38 -4.50 -6.70 -4.67
C ARG A 38 -3.98 -7.72 -3.67
N SER A 39 -3.98 -9.01 -4.00
CA SER A 39 -3.38 -10.01 -3.12
C SER A 39 -1.86 -9.78 -2.95
N PRO A 40 -1.24 -10.26 -1.85
CA PRO A 40 0.21 -10.13 -1.65
C PRO A 40 1.04 -10.69 -2.80
N GLU A 41 0.60 -11.80 -3.41
CA GLU A 41 1.28 -12.43 -4.55
C GLU A 41 1.23 -11.54 -5.80
N GLU A 42 0.07 -10.94 -6.07
CA GLU A 42 -0.11 -10.03 -7.19
C GLU A 42 0.68 -8.73 -7.02
N PHE A 43 0.71 -8.19 -5.80
CA PHE A 43 1.54 -7.04 -5.45
C PHE A 43 3.03 -7.36 -5.62
N GLY A 44 3.48 -8.51 -5.11
CA GLY A 44 4.86 -8.97 -5.29
C GLY A 44 5.25 -9.06 -6.76
N ARG A 45 4.41 -9.67 -7.59
CA ARG A 45 4.61 -9.77 -9.05
C ARG A 45 4.60 -8.42 -9.77
N PHE A 46 3.89 -7.43 -9.26
CA PHE A 46 3.95 -6.06 -9.77
C PHE A 46 5.30 -5.41 -9.40
N MET A 47 5.74 -5.59 -8.15
CA MET A 47 6.99 -5.01 -7.64
C MET A 47 8.25 -5.59 -8.29
N THR A 48 8.23 -6.83 -8.80
CA THR A 48 9.38 -7.39 -9.56
C THR A 48 9.71 -6.62 -10.84
N LYS A 49 8.76 -5.84 -11.36
CA LYS A 49 8.94 -5.00 -12.56
C LYS A 49 9.38 -3.57 -12.23
N MET A 50 9.38 -3.19 -10.95
CA MET A 50 9.67 -1.83 -10.54
C MET A 50 11.16 -1.63 -10.31
N PRO A 51 11.74 -0.49 -10.75
CA PRO A 51 13.10 -0.15 -10.39
C PRO A 51 13.20 0.12 -8.89
N THR A 52 14.33 -0.22 -8.27
CA THR A 52 14.57 0.00 -6.83
C THR A 52 14.35 1.45 -6.38
N ALA A 53 14.55 2.42 -7.29
CA ALA A 53 14.29 3.84 -7.01
C ALA A 53 12.84 4.13 -6.59
N ILE A 54 11.87 3.26 -6.89
CA ILE A 54 10.49 3.44 -6.44
C ILE A 54 10.39 3.60 -4.93
N PHE A 55 11.23 2.88 -4.16
CA PHE A 55 11.24 2.94 -2.70
C PHE A 55 11.71 4.29 -2.14
N LEU A 56 12.40 5.11 -2.94
CA LEU A 56 12.80 6.47 -2.57
C LEU A 56 11.75 7.51 -2.96
N ILE A 57 10.94 7.22 -3.97
CA ILE A 57 10.07 8.19 -4.65
C ILE A 57 8.61 8.06 -4.19
N ALA A 58 8.15 6.85 -3.88
CA ALA A 58 6.80 6.60 -3.41
C ALA A 58 6.74 6.56 -1.87
N PRO A 59 5.74 7.21 -1.24
CA PRO A 59 5.52 7.14 0.21
C PRO A 59 4.90 5.79 0.60
N PHE A 60 5.69 4.71 0.49
CA PHE A 60 5.22 3.33 0.63
C PHE A 60 4.51 3.07 1.96
N GLU A 61 5.05 3.51 3.09
CA GLU A 61 4.46 3.29 4.41
C GLU A 61 3.04 3.87 4.51
N THR A 62 2.89 5.13 4.12
CA THR A 62 1.59 5.82 4.12
C THR A 62 0.60 5.16 3.16
N MET A 63 1.02 4.87 1.93
CA MET A 63 0.14 4.23 0.95
C MET A 63 -0.26 2.82 1.38
N TRP A 64 0.66 2.05 1.95
CA TRP A 64 0.43 0.67 2.36
C TRP A 64 -0.54 0.58 3.55
N THR A 65 -0.34 1.43 4.55
CA THR A 65 -1.22 1.50 5.73
C THR A 65 -2.64 1.91 5.35
N HIS A 66 -2.80 2.85 4.40
CA HIS A 66 -4.13 3.18 3.87
C HIS A 66 -4.73 2.04 3.03
N ALA A 67 -3.96 1.46 2.10
CA ALA A 67 -4.46 0.42 1.20
C ALA A 67 -4.85 -0.89 1.91
N ARG A 68 -4.25 -1.16 3.07
CA ARG A 68 -4.47 -2.35 3.89
C ARG A 68 -5.15 -2.05 5.22
N ALA A 69 -5.68 -0.84 5.38
CA ALA A 69 -6.49 -0.51 6.54
C ALA A 69 -7.66 -1.50 6.61
N GLY A 70 -7.74 -2.24 7.72
CA GLY A 70 -8.92 -3.01 8.04
C GLY A 70 -10.09 -2.08 8.40
N HIS A 71 -11.27 -2.66 8.56
CA HIS A 71 -12.47 -1.94 8.98
C HIS A 71 -12.81 -2.16 10.46
N LEU A 72 -11.90 -2.79 11.23
CA LEU A 72 -12.09 -3.11 12.63
C LEU A 72 -11.77 -1.90 13.51
N ASN A 73 -12.67 -1.63 14.46
CA ASN A 73 -12.56 -0.56 15.45
C ASN A 73 -12.49 -1.16 16.86
N VAL A 74 -12.04 -0.34 17.81
CA VAL A 74 -12.06 -0.73 19.23
C VAL A 74 -13.50 -0.93 19.68
N GLY A 75 -13.79 -2.10 20.26
CA GLY A 75 -15.13 -2.49 20.69
C GLY A 75 -15.87 -3.39 19.69
N ASP A 76 -15.40 -3.49 18.43
CA ASP A 76 -15.94 -4.43 17.48
C ASP A 76 -15.64 -5.87 17.92
N THR A 77 -16.58 -6.78 17.70
CA THR A 77 -16.35 -8.21 17.89
C THR A 77 -15.24 -8.67 16.94
N ALA A 78 -14.16 -9.23 17.48
CA ALA A 78 -13.09 -9.79 16.68
C ALA A 78 -13.63 -10.88 15.72
N PRO A 79 -13.39 -10.75 14.40
CA PRO A 79 -13.83 -11.75 13.43
C PRO A 79 -13.29 -13.13 13.78
N ASP A 80 -14.13 -14.15 13.65
CA ASP A 80 -13.63 -15.51 13.83
C ASP A 80 -12.77 -15.92 12.63
N PHE A 81 -11.73 -16.68 12.91
CA PHE A 81 -10.84 -17.26 11.92
C PHE A 81 -10.30 -18.57 12.45
N THR A 82 -9.95 -19.47 11.53
CA THR A 82 -9.37 -20.78 11.85
C THR A 82 -7.98 -20.86 11.25
N LEU A 83 -6.97 -21.07 12.09
CA LEU A 83 -5.58 -21.21 11.67
C LEU A 83 -5.11 -22.64 11.91
N ALA A 84 -4.19 -23.10 11.06
CA ALA A 84 -3.43 -24.30 11.36
C ALA A 84 -2.41 -24.00 12.47
N THR A 85 -2.19 -24.99 13.33
CA THR A 85 -1.07 -25.02 14.28
C THR A 85 0.27 -25.09 13.53
N LEU A 86 1.36 -24.69 14.19
CA LEU A 86 2.69 -24.63 13.57
C LEU A 86 3.15 -26.00 13.04
N ASP A 87 2.85 -27.07 13.78
CA ASP A 87 3.12 -28.46 13.40
C ASP A 87 2.11 -29.02 12.38
N LYS A 88 1.08 -28.24 12.01
CA LYS A 88 0.03 -28.55 11.04
C LYS A 88 -0.85 -29.75 11.40
N ASN A 89 -0.81 -30.21 12.65
CA ASN A 89 -1.56 -31.39 13.09
C ASN A 89 -2.98 -31.04 13.55
N ALA A 90 -3.25 -29.76 13.83
CA ALA A 90 -4.55 -29.30 14.29
C ALA A 90 -4.89 -27.92 13.74
N HIS A 91 -6.17 -27.57 13.87
CA HIS A 91 -6.69 -26.23 13.60
C HIS A 91 -7.24 -25.61 14.89
N VAL A 92 -7.02 -24.31 15.07
CA VAL A 92 -7.53 -23.53 16.20
C VAL A 92 -8.36 -22.37 15.66
N SER A 93 -9.59 -22.25 16.17
CA SER A 93 -10.47 -21.09 15.90
C SER A 93 -10.31 -20.05 17.01
N LEU A 94 -10.40 -18.76 16.66
CA LEU A 94 -10.39 -17.71 17.67
C LEU A 94 -11.59 -17.83 18.63
N ALA A 95 -12.76 -18.19 18.11
CA ALA A 95 -13.98 -18.38 18.91
C ALA A 95 -13.82 -19.45 19.99
N SER A 96 -12.97 -20.47 19.78
CA SER A 96 -12.77 -21.54 20.76
C SER A 96 -11.92 -21.13 21.98
N VAL A 97 -11.25 -19.97 21.92
CA VAL A 97 -10.36 -19.50 23.01
C VAL A 97 -10.78 -18.16 23.61
N ARG A 98 -11.49 -17.31 22.86
CA ARG A 98 -11.84 -15.94 23.30
C ARG A 98 -12.98 -15.87 24.32
N ASN A 99 -13.78 -16.94 24.46
CA ASN A 99 -14.94 -16.93 25.36
C ASN A 99 -14.59 -17.21 26.82
N ASP A 100 -13.44 -17.86 27.08
CA ASP A 100 -13.04 -18.28 28.42
C ASP A 100 -12.12 -17.28 29.12
N LYS A 101 -11.25 -16.60 28.35
CA LYS A 101 -10.24 -15.67 28.88
C LYS A 101 -9.86 -14.62 27.83
N PRO A 102 -9.31 -13.45 28.24
CA PRO A 102 -8.74 -12.49 27.30
C PRO A 102 -7.66 -13.12 26.42
N VAL A 103 -7.68 -12.80 25.13
CA VAL A 103 -6.74 -13.32 24.13
C VAL A 103 -5.99 -12.16 23.48
N VAL A 104 -4.67 -12.29 23.37
CA VAL A 104 -3.81 -11.37 22.61
C VAL A 104 -3.41 -12.05 21.30
N LEU A 105 -3.62 -11.37 20.19
CA LEU A 105 -3.21 -11.83 18.86
C LEU A 105 -1.91 -11.13 18.45
N VAL A 106 -0.88 -11.92 18.16
CA VAL A 106 0.41 -11.44 17.65
C VAL A 106 0.59 -12.00 16.25
N PHE A 107 0.50 -11.13 15.24
CA PHE A 107 0.72 -11.49 13.84
C PHE A 107 2.16 -11.21 13.46
N GLY A 108 2.80 -12.18 12.79
CA GLY A 108 4.18 -12.04 12.33
C GLY A 108 4.54 -13.11 11.31
N SER A 109 5.73 -12.99 10.74
CA SER A 109 6.32 -13.96 9.83
C SER A 109 7.74 -14.27 10.27
N TYR A 110 8.22 -15.49 9.97
CA TYR A 110 9.65 -15.76 9.98
C TYR A 110 10.26 -15.06 8.76
N THR A 111 11.00 -13.99 8.99
CA THR A 111 11.91 -13.38 8.02
C THR A 111 13.33 -13.71 8.41
#